data_AF-A0A6G0SZJ6-F1
#
_entry.id   AF-A0A6G0SZJ6-F1
#
_cell.length_a   1.000
_cell.length_b   1.000
_cell.length_c   1.000
_cell.angle_alpha   90.00
_cell.angle_beta   90.00
_cell.angle_gamma   90.00
#
_symmetry.space_group_name_H-M   'P 1'
#
loop_
_entity.id
_entity.type
_entity.pdbx_description
1 polymer ?
#
loop_
_entity_poly.entity_id
_entity_poly.type
_entity_poly.pdbx_seq_one_letter_code
_entity_poly.pdbx_strand_id
1 'polypeptide(L)'
;MLPLYIKYILTYICILKLNPIQTFIAYDCGGPQINISAFNSIDVDLCETPKPTEIESLPKIKLTKIDYLITRCSTFEDAQMVDGGYYSEVIELGHARCDDLHQKLIYQTPFGGIISGLRINETFITSHTSGGILDKYGNCEGTTFTNARGTWNNAIVQAKYKIHLSEGKALANNKDNILILPTGSRLKFSESYGLDQYKGEVIWRNEKSDCSITVYDVLHDGPASLVISLGRNNHKTETYIVETTYIAFALKKISMTFA
;
A
#
# COMPACT_ATOMS: atom_id res chain seq x y z
N MET A 1 -40.47 48.16 35.66
CA MET A 1 -41.32 47.14 35.02
C MET A 1 -41.30 47.39 33.52
N LEU A 2 -40.61 46.58 32.72
CA LEU A 2 -40.69 46.71 31.26
C LEU A 2 -42.08 46.28 30.76
N PRO A 3 -42.67 47.00 29.79
CA PRO A 3 -44.00 46.69 29.27
C PRO A 3 -44.05 45.29 28.64
N LEU A 4 -45.16 44.56 28.86
CA LEU A 4 -45.34 43.15 28.48
C LEU A 4 -44.97 42.86 27.01
N TYR A 5 -45.19 43.82 26.12
CA TYR A 5 -44.92 43.69 24.69
C TYR A 5 -43.42 43.52 24.38
N ILE A 6 -42.54 44.22 25.11
CA ILE A 6 -41.09 44.10 24.94
C ILE A 6 -40.59 42.74 25.43
N LYS A 7 -41.22 42.17 26.47
CA LYS A 7 -40.91 40.81 26.92
C LYS A 7 -41.26 39.76 25.87
N TYR A 8 -42.42 39.87 25.21
CA TYR A 8 -42.84 38.94 24.15
C TYR A 8 -41.94 39.02 22.89
N ILE A 9 -41.51 40.23 22.51
CA ILE A 9 -40.56 40.40 21.39
C ILE A 9 -39.20 39.79 21.75
N LEU A 10 -38.70 40.02 22.98
CA LEU A 10 -37.44 39.44 23.43
C LEU A 10 -37.49 37.91 23.52
N THR A 11 -38.60 37.30 23.98
CA THR A 11 -38.73 35.84 23.95
C THR A 11 -38.80 35.29 22.53
N TYR A 12 -39.51 35.96 21.61
CA TYR A 12 -39.57 35.51 20.22
C TYR A 12 -38.20 35.57 19.52
N ILE A 13 -37.42 36.63 19.76
CA ILE A 13 -36.05 36.77 19.25
C ILE A 13 -35.10 35.74 19.87
N CYS A 14 -35.26 35.39 21.15
CA CYS A 14 -34.48 34.32 21.80
C CYS A 14 -34.81 32.93 21.22
N ILE A 15 -36.07 32.63 20.91
CA ILE A 15 -36.47 31.33 20.35
C ILE A 15 -35.92 31.14 18.92
N LEU A 16 -35.85 32.21 18.12
CA LEU A 16 -35.27 32.18 16.77
C LEU A 16 -33.75 31.95 16.75
N LYS A 17 -33.03 32.14 17.86
CA LYS A 17 -31.57 31.94 17.95
C LYS A 17 -31.15 30.53 18.42
N LEU A 18 -32.09 29.63 18.73
CA LEU A 18 -31.78 28.38 19.44
C LEU A 18 -31.67 27.11 18.57
N ASN A 19 -31.82 27.19 17.25
CA ASN A 19 -31.66 26.01 16.39
C ASN A 19 -30.48 26.20 15.42
N PRO A 20 -29.22 25.94 15.82
CA PRO A 20 -28.16 25.73 14.86
C PRO A 20 -28.44 24.44 14.09
N ILE A 21 -28.92 24.57 12.86
CA ILE A 21 -28.99 23.43 11.94
C ILE A 21 -27.54 23.08 11.59
N GLN A 22 -27.04 21.98 12.15
CA GLN A 22 -25.72 21.46 11.85
C GLN A 22 -25.79 20.69 10.53
N THR A 23 -25.52 21.37 9.43
CA THR A 23 -25.29 20.75 8.13
C THR A 23 -23.83 20.35 8.02
N PHE A 24 -23.56 19.08 7.77
CA PHE A 24 -22.25 18.61 7.38
C PHE A 24 -22.11 18.71 5.87
N ILE A 25 -20.95 19.19 5.40
CA ILE A 25 -20.60 19.20 3.98
C ILE A 25 -19.37 18.32 3.86
N ALA A 26 -19.49 17.23 3.11
CA ALA A 26 -18.36 16.36 2.77
C ALA A 26 -17.85 16.76 1.38
N TYR A 27 -16.54 16.89 1.24
CA TYR A 27 -15.88 17.21 -0.02
C TYR A 27 -15.20 15.94 -0.53
N ASP A 28 -15.48 15.56 -1.78
CA ASP A 28 -14.74 14.49 -2.45
C ASP A 28 -13.44 15.06 -3.03
N CYS A 29 -12.31 14.70 -2.42
CA CYS A 29 -10.98 15.20 -2.77
C CYS A 29 -10.31 14.40 -3.92
N GLY A 30 -11.04 13.51 -4.62
CA GLY A 30 -10.46 12.60 -5.60
C GLY A 30 -10.38 13.08 -7.06
N GLY A 31 -11.04 14.19 -7.43
CA GLY A 31 -11.18 14.64 -8.83
C GLY A 31 -10.58 16.02 -9.16
N PRO A 32 -10.34 16.35 -10.45
CA PRO A 32 -9.77 17.64 -10.88
C PRO A 32 -10.73 18.83 -10.73
N GLN A 33 -12.01 18.59 -10.42
CA GLN A 33 -13.00 19.61 -10.08
C GLN A 33 -13.72 19.25 -8.79
N ILE A 34 -13.92 20.24 -7.91
CA ILE A 34 -14.64 20.08 -6.65
C ILE A 34 -16.12 19.89 -6.98
N ASN A 35 -16.62 18.66 -6.89
CA ASN A 35 -18.03 18.36 -7.05
C ASN A 35 -18.67 18.35 -5.65
N ILE A 36 -19.56 19.30 -5.37
CA ILE A 36 -20.23 19.41 -4.06
C ILE A 36 -21.47 18.52 -4.08
N SER A 37 -21.42 17.39 -3.38
CA SER A 37 -22.57 16.50 -3.16
C SER A 37 -23.25 16.89 -1.84
N ALA A 38 -24.53 17.29 -1.90
CA ALA A 38 -25.36 17.43 -0.71
C ALA A 38 -25.89 16.05 -0.30
N PHE A 39 -25.74 15.67 0.97
CA PHE A 39 -26.31 14.43 1.49
C PHE A 39 -27.53 14.73 2.36
N ASN A 40 -28.61 13.97 2.16
CA ASN A 40 -29.82 14.05 2.98
C ASN A 40 -29.68 13.09 4.16
N SER A 41 -29.81 13.58 5.40
CA SER A 41 -29.74 12.74 6.61
C SER A 41 -31.11 12.22 7.07
N ILE A 42 -32.19 12.51 6.34
CA ILE A 42 -33.56 12.14 6.72
C ILE A 42 -33.91 10.74 6.20
N ASP A 43 -33.45 10.40 5.00
CA ASP A 43 -33.59 9.07 4.40
C ASP A 43 -32.21 8.47 4.19
N VAL A 44 -31.97 7.31 4.82
CA VAL A 44 -30.79 6.49 4.58
C VAL A 44 -31.09 5.63 3.37
N ASP A 45 -30.52 5.96 2.22
CA ASP A 45 -30.51 5.04 1.08
C ASP A 45 -29.89 3.72 1.52
N LEU A 46 -30.40 2.60 0.99
CA LEU A 46 -29.82 1.29 1.22
C LEU A 46 -28.39 1.28 0.70
N CYS A 47 -27.42 1.44 1.61
CA CYS A 47 -26.04 1.14 1.32
C CYS A 47 -25.98 -0.31 0.87
N GLU A 48 -25.52 -0.55 -0.36
CA GLU A 48 -25.05 -1.89 -0.71
C GLU A 48 -24.04 -2.29 0.36
N THR A 49 -24.30 -3.41 1.03
CA THR A 49 -23.35 -3.94 2.00
C THR A 49 -22.03 -4.12 1.26
N PRO A 50 -20.95 -3.44 1.68
CA PRO A 50 -19.68 -3.59 1.00
C PRO A 50 -19.35 -5.07 1.00
N LYS A 51 -19.21 -5.64 -0.21
CA LYS A 51 -18.86 -7.05 -0.37
C LYS A 51 -17.60 -7.30 0.47
N PRO A 52 -17.54 -8.40 1.25
CA PRO A 52 -16.37 -8.70 2.06
C PRO A 52 -15.14 -8.61 1.17
N THR A 53 -14.31 -7.61 1.43
CA THR A 53 -13.02 -7.45 0.77
C THR A 53 -12.07 -8.34 1.56
N GLU A 54 -11.55 -9.38 0.93
CA GLU A 54 -10.58 -10.26 1.58
C GLU A 54 -9.35 -9.43 1.95
N ILE A 55 -9.07 -9.34 3.26
CA ILE A 55 -7.91 -8.63 3.76
C ILE A 55 -6.74 -9.61 3.67
N GLU A 56 -6.09 -9.65 2.52
CA GLU A 56 -4.82 -10.37 2.39
C GLU A 56 -3.65 -9.54 2.96
N SER A 57 -2.70 -10.21 3.60
CA SER A 57 -1.56 -9.54 4.23
C SER A 57 -0.39 -9.34 3.27
N LEU A 58 -0.41 -8.36 2.36
CA LEU A 58 0.74 -8.05 1.49
C LEU A 58 0.73 -6.54 1.15
N PRO A 59 1.85 -5.78 1.09
CA PRO A 59 3.07 -6.13 0.38
C PRO A 59 4.43 -5.72 1.01
N LYS A 60 5.47 -6.29 0.40
CA LYS A 60 6.87 -5.87 0.48
C LYS A 60 7.07 -4.57 -0.30
N ILE A 61 7.68 -3.58 0.34
CA ILE A 61 7.77 -2.19 -0.11
C ILE A 61 9.23 -1.73 -0.13
N LYS A 62 9.64 -1.08 -1.21
CA LYS A 62 11.02 -0.63 -1.40
C LYS A 62 11.13 0.73 -2.09
N LEU A 63 11.98 1.60 -1.54
CA LEU A 63 12.47 2.80 -2.23
C LEU A 63 13.99 2.77 -2.32
N THR A 64 14.56 2.84 -3.52
CA THR A 64 16.02 2.93 -3.72
C THR A 64 16.40 4.21 -4.46
N LYS A 65 17.13 5.09 -3.77
CA LYS A 65 17.69 6.30 -4.33
C LYS A 65 19.20 6.19 -4.37
N ILE A 66 19.82 6.65 -5.46
CA ILE A 66 21.27 6.71 -5.61
C ILE A 66 21.68 8.13 -5.95
N ASP A 67 22.70 8.63 -5.25
CA ASP A 67 23.39 9.87 -5.58
C ASP A 67 24.77 9.51 -6.17
N TYR A 68 25.05 9.97 -7.38
CA TYR A 68 26.33 9.81 -8.06
C TYR A 68 27.17 11.07 -7.91
N LEU A 69 28.44 10.89 -7.59
CA LEU A 69 29.49 11.89 -7.65
C LEU A 69 30.61 11.35 -8.54
N ILE A 70 30.77 11.96 -9.71
CA ILE A 70 31.80 11.69 -10.69
C ILE A 70 32.80 12.83 -10.59
N THR A 71 34.07 12.48 -10.41
CA THR A 71 35.19 13.42 -10.40
C THR A 71 36.26 12.91 -11.35
N ARG A 72 37.09 13.80 -11.90
CA ARG A 72 38.26 13.41 -12.67
C ARG A 72 39.43 13.22 -11.73
N CYS A 73 40.11 12.08 -11.82
CA CYS A 73 41.41 11.90 -11.18
C CYS A 73 42.45 12.68 -11.99
N SER A 74 43.19 13.57 -11.34
CA SER A 74 44.24 14.38 -11.96
C SER A 74 45.59 13.68 -11.90
N THR A 75 46.54 14.16 -12.71
CA THR A 75 47.95 13.73 -12.69
C THR A 75 48.62 14.00 -11.34
N PHE A 76 48.12 14.96 -10.55
CA PHE A 76 48.62 15.27 -9.20
C PHE A 76 47.78 14.60 -8.09
N GLU A 77 47.02 13.55 -8.43
CA GLU A 77 46.21 12.77 -7.49
C GLU A 77 45.11 13.60 -6.77
N ASP A 78 44.76 14.77 -7.32
CA ASP A 78 43.60 15.55 -6.90
C ASP A 78 42.31 15.13 -7.65
N ALA A 79 41.18 15.24 -6.96
CA ALA A 79 39.86 15.01 -7.56
C ALA A 79 39.29 16.34 -8.06
N GLN A 80 39.03 16.42 -9.37
CA GLN A 80 38.48 17.61 -10.03
C GLN A 80 37.01 17.44 -10.35
N MET A 81 36.21 18.50 -10.15
CA MET A 81 34.82 18.50 -10.58
C MET A 81 34.72 18.40 -12.10
N VAL A 82 33.75 17.64 -12.58
CA VAL A 82 33.45 17.50 -14.01
C VAL A 82 32.02 17.95 -14.28
N ASP A 83 31.78 18.42 -15.50
CA ASP A 83 30.44 18.78 -15.93
C ASP A 83 29.51 17.57 -15.88
N GLY A 84 28.28 17.77 -15.42
CA GLY A 84 27.30 16.70 -15.19
C GLY A 84 27.72 15.65 -14.15
N GLY A 85 28.79 15.90 -13.37
CA GLY A 85 29.37 14.90 -12.48
C GLY A 85 28.57 14.60 -11.21
N TYR A 86 27.62 15.46 -10.83
CA TYR A 86 26.77 15.22 -9.66
C TYR A 86 25.31 15.11 -10.05
N TYR A 87 24.68 13.97 -9.75
CA TYR A 87 23.26 13.77 -9.99
C TYR A 87 22.67 12.67 -9.11
N SER A 88 21.35 12.72 -8.93
CA SER A 88 20.60 11.67 -8.24
C SER A 88 19.62 10.99 -9.18
N GLU A 89 19.35 9.71 -8.95
CA GLU A 89 18.26 8.99 -9.60
C GLU A 89 17.61 7.98 -8.65
N VAL A 90 16.35 7.64 -8.96
CA VAL A 90 15.63 6.52 -8.35
C VAL A 90 15.74 5.37 -9.33
N ILE A 91 16.22 4.21 -8.85
CA ILE A 91 16.34 3.04 -9.70
C ILE A 91 15.14 2.13 -9.49
N GLU A 92 14.44 1.84 -10.59
CA GLU A 92 13.46 0.77 -10.68
C GLU A 92 14.19 -0.57 -10.92
N LEU A 93 13.87 -1.56 -10.11
CA LEU A 93 14.49 -2.87 -10.12
C LEU A 93 13.61 -3.92 -10.79
N GLY A 94 12.30 -3.69 -10.76
CA GLY A 94 11.29 -4.64 -11.19
C GLY A 94 11.01 -5.74 -10.16
N HIS A 95 9.97 -6.52 -10.44
CA HIS A 95 9.46 -7.56 -9.54
C HIS A 95 10.56 -8.52 -9.04
N ALA A 96 11.31 -9.15 -9.95
CA ALA A 96 12.27 -10.20 -9.60
C ALA A 96 13.39 -9.70 -8.69
N ARG A 97 14.00 -8.55 -9.00
CA ARG A 97 15.09 -7.97 -8.20
C ARG A 97 14.59 -7.38 -6.88
N CYS A 98 13.34 -6.90 -6.84
CA CYS A 98 12.71 -6.48 -5.60
C CYS A 98 12.48 -7.68 -4.67
N ASP A 99 11.99 -8.82 -5.20
CA ASP A 99 11.77 -10.02 -4.37
C ASP A 99 13.11 -10.61 -3.90
N ASP A 100 14.11 -10.67 -4.78
CA ASP A 100 15.46 -11.09 -4.42
C ASP A 100 16.06 -10.24 -3.30
N LEU A 101 15.85 -8.92 -3.32
CA LEU A 101 16.30 -8.05 -2.24
C LEU A 101 15.61 -8.40 -0.91
N HIS A 102 14.30 -8.62 -0.92
CA HIS A 102 13.56 -9.00 0.29
C HIS A 102 13.95 -10.39 0.80
N GLN A 103 14.22 -11.35 -0.08
CA GLN A 103 14.59 -12.71 0.30
C GLN A 103 16.03 -12.80 0.81
N LYS A 104 16.97 -12.16 0.11
CA LYS A 104 18.40 -12.33 0.36
C LYS A 104 18.98 -11.21 1.22
N LEU A 105 18.27 -10.09 1.38
CA LEU A 105 18.73 -8.89 2.10
C LEU A 105 20.08 -8.35 1.57
N ILE A 106 20.31 -8.54 0.26
CA ILE A 106 21.47 -8.05 -0.47
C ILE A 106 21.04 -7.29 -1.72
N TYR A 107 21.73 -6.19 -2.01
CA TYR A 107 21.57 -5.44 -3.24
C TYR A 107 22.81 -5.56 -4.11
N GLN A 108 22.62 -6.05 -5.34
CA GLN A 108 23.66 -6.04 -6.36
C GLN A 108 23.61 -4.71 -7.10
N THR A 109 24.73 -3.98 -7.07
CA THR A 109 24.82 -2.70 -7.76
C THR A 109 24.96 -2.93 -9.28
N PRO A 110 24.56 -1.95 -10.12
CA PRO A 110 24.70 -2.06 -11.57
C PRO A 110 26.14 -2.30 -12.05
N PHE A 111 27.14 -1.95 -11.23
CA PHE A 111 28.56 -1.98 -11.57
C PHE A 111 29.34 -3.08 -10.82
N GLY A 112 28.66 -4.12 -10.32
CA GLY A 112 29.31 -5.33 -9.79
C GLY A 112 29.66 -5.30 -8.29
N GLY A 113 29.12 -4.35 -7.54
CA GLY A 113 29.22 -4.30 -6.07
C GLY A 113 28.08 -5.06 -5.38
N ILE A 114 28.33 -5.50 -4.14
CA ILE A 114 27.31 -6.14 -3.28
C ILE A 114 27.16 -5.32 -2.01
N ILE A 115 25.95 -4.84 -1.75
CA ILE A 115 25.56 -4.21 -0.50
C ILE A 115 24.80 -5.24 0.33
N SER A 116 25.35 -5.61 1.49
CA SER A 116 24.75 -6.55 2.43
C SER A 116 24.35 -5.85 3.75
N GLY A 117 23.65 -6.57 4.63
CA GLY A 117 23.22 -6.05 5.92
C GLY A 117 21.94 -5.21 5.86
N LEU A 118 21.16 -5.35 4.78
CA LEU A 118 19.84 -4.74 4.69
C LEU A 118 18.89 -5.37 5.70
N ARG A 119 17.95 -4.58 6.21
CA ARG A 119 16.95 -5.02 7.18
C ARG A 119 15.58 -4.50 6.78
N ILE A 120 14.56 -5.31 7.08
CA ILE A 120 13.16 -4.94 6.85
C ILE A 120 12.78 -3.85 7.85
N ASN A 121 12.01 -2.86 7.38
CA ASN A 121 11.58 -1.66 8.09
C ASN A 121 12.71 -0.70 8.49
N GLU A 122 13.82 -0.74 7.74
CA GLU A 122 14.98 0.11 7.98
C GLU A 122 15.40 0.85 6.70
N THR A 123 16.01 2.02 6.88
CA THR A 123 16.68 2.74 5.81
C THR A 123 18.18 2.53 5.94
N PHE A 124 18.77 1.84 4.99
CA PHE A 124 20.20 1.61 4.91
C PHE A 124 20.85 2.65 4.00
N ILE A 125 21.96 3.24 4.43
CA ILE A 125 22.72 4.22 3.67
C ILE A 125 24.17 3.76 3.60
N THR A 126 24.73 3.67 2.40
CA THR A 126 26.14 3.34 2.20
C THR A 126 26.69 4.01 0.94
N SER A 127 28.01 4.10 0.83
CA SER A 127 28.70 4.60 -0.36
C SER A 127 29.63 3.54 -0.92
N HIS A 128 29.71 3.46 -2.25
CA HIS A 128 30.58 2.53 -2.95
C HIS A 128 31.17 3.20 -4.19
N THR A 129 32.47 2.98 -4.41
CA THR A 129 33.15 3.42 -5.64
C THR A 129 32.75 2.48 -6.77
N SER A 130 31.94 2.97 -7.70
CA SER A 130 31.40 2.21 -8.84
C SER A 130 32.29 2.30 -10.08
N GLY A 131 33.31 3.15 -10.07
CA GLY A 131 34.27 3.28 -11.17
C GLY A 131 35.55 3.96 -10.70
N GLY A 132 36.68 3.47 -11.21
CA GLY A 132 38.01 3.90 -10.78
C GLY A 132 38.40 3.37 -9.40
N ILE A 133 39.60 3.70 -8.95
CA ILE A 133 40.13 3.31 -7.65
C ILE A 133 40.41 4.58 -6.86
N LEU A 134 40.05 4.57 -5.59
CA LEU A 134 40.38 5.61 -4.62
C LEU A 134 40.82 4.94 -3.34
N ASP A 135 42.01 5.28 -2.85
CA ASP A 135 42.49 4.77 -1.57
C ASP A 135 42.27 5.76 -0.42
N LYS A 136 42.59 5.30 0.80
CA LYS A 136 42.44 6.10 2.03
C LYS A 136 43.48 7.23 2.16
N TYR A 137 44.51 7.25 1.31
CA TYR A 137 45.58 8.24 1.32
C TYR A 137 45.33 9.36 0.30
N GLY A 138 44.30 9.22 -0.52
CA GLY A 138 43.94 10.19 -1.56
C GLY A 138 44.46 9.83 -2.94
N ASN A 139 45.17 8.71 -3.11
CA ASN A 139 45.63 8.27 -4.42
C ASN A 139 44.43 7.78 -5.23
N CYS A 140 44.36 8.18 -6.50
CA CYS A 140 43.27 7.81 -7.39
C CYS A 140 43.79 7.22 -8.71
N GLU A 141 43.04 6.29 -9.27
CA GLU A 141 43.21 5.79 -10.63
C GLU A 141 41.88 5.90 -11.36
N GLY A 142 41.80 6.81 -12.32
CA GLY A 142 40.60 7.07 -13.07
C GLY A 142 40.29 5.97 -14.08
N THR A 143 39.00 5.74 -14.33
CA THR A 143 38.53 4.85 -15.40
C THR A 143 37.70 5.62 -16.42
N THR A 144 37.31 4.97 -17.51
CA THR A 144 36.30 5.54 -18.42
C THR A 144 34.92 5.09 -17.95
N PHE A 145 34.05 6.05 -17.62
CA PHE A 145 32.68 5.79 -17.19
C PHE A 145 31.69 6.33 -18.21
N THR A 146 30.72 5.53 -18.61
CA THR A 146 29.68 5.91 -19.57
C THR A 146 28.31 5.50 -19.06
N ASN A 147 27.34 6.40 -19.15
CA ASN A 147 25.93 6.15 -18.87
C ASN A 147 25.05 6.96 -19.83
N ALA A 148 23.73 6.99 -19.59
CA ALA A 148 22.77 7.73 -20.40
C ALA A 148 22.98 9.26 -20.42
N ARG A 149 23.74 9.81 -19.47
CA ARG A 149 24.01 11.25 -19.33
C ARG A 149 25.29 11.69 -20.01
N GLY A 150 26.22 10.77 -20.29
CA GLY A 150 27.45 11.09 -20.99
C GLY A 150 28.58 10.10 -20.71
N THR A 151 29.77 10.49 -21.16
CA THR A 151 31.02 9.74 -20.99
C THR A 151 32.05 10.64 -20.31
N TRP A 152 32.65 10.14 -19.24
CA TRP A 152 33.73 10.80 -18.52
C TRP A 152 34.99 9.93 -18.58
N ASN A 153 36.09 10.55 -19.00
CA ASN A 153 37.40 9.90 -19.09
C ASN A 153 38.23 10.20 -17.84
N ASN A 154 39.04 9.23 -17.41
CA ASN A 154 39.85 9.30 -16.20
C ASN A 154 39.06 9.69 -14.94
N ALA A 155 37.86 9.13 -14.81
CA ALA A 155 36.89 9.46 -13.78
C ALA A 155 36.89 8.46 -12.60
N ILE A 156 36.66 8.99 -11.41
CA ILE A 156 36.27 8.24 -10.21
C ILE A 156 34.78 8.44 -10.03
N VAL A 157 34.06 7.35 -9.83
CA VAL A 157 32.60 7.36 -9.66
C VAL A 157 32.27 6.85 -8.28
N GLN A 158 31.79 7.73 -7.42
CA GLN A 158 31.29 7.38 -6.10
C GLN A 158 29.77 7.41 -6.12
N ALA A 159 29.15 6.30 -5.74
CA ALA A 159 27.70 6.18 -5.65
C ALA A 159 27.30 6.03 -4.19
N LYS A 160 26.40 6.90 -3.73
CA LYS A 160 25.76 6.83 -2.42
C LYS A 160 24.38 6.22 -2.57
N TYR A 161 24.20 5.05 -1.99
CA TYR A 161 22.95 4.29 -2.00
C TYR A 161 22.16 4.60 -0.74
N LYS A 162 20.88 4.92 -0.93
CA LYS A 162 19.86 4.99 0.13
C LYS A 162 18.77 4.00 -0.21
N ILE A 163 18.75 2.89 0.52
CA ILE A 163 17.81 1.78 0.34
C ILE A 163 16.86 1.76 1.52
N HIS A 164 15.59 2.01 1.28
CA HIS A 164 14.53 1.79 2.27
C HIS A 164 13.81 0.49 1.94
N LEU A 165 13.79 -0.44 2.90
CA LEU A 165 13.08 -1.70 2.80
C LEU A 165 12.02 -1.75 3.88
N SER A 166 10.78 -2.08 3.54
CA SER A 166 9.69 -2.20 4.50
C SER A 166 8.68 -3.25 4.06
N GLU A 167 7.89 -3.76 4.99
CA GLU A 167 6.82 -4.70 4.69
C GLU A 167 5.53 -4.22 5.35
N GLY A 168 4.40 -4.48 4.69
CA GLY A 168 3.10 -4.02 5.14
C GLY A 168 1.97 -4.91 4.67
N LYS A 169 0.75 -4.46 4.96
CA LYS A 169 -0.50 -5.08 4.50
C LYS A 169 -1.24 -4.07 3.64
N ALA A 170 -2.00 -4.56 2.68
CA ALA A 170 -2.86 -3.78 1.80
C ALA A 170 -4.19 -4.50 1.64
N LEU A 171 -5.20 -3.79 1.16
CA LEU A 171 -6.52 -4.36 0.92
C LEU A 171 -6.57 -4.87 -0.52
N ALA A 172 -6.88 -6.15 -0.71
CA ALA A 172 -7.04 -6.74 -2.03
C ALA A 172 -8.52 -6.97 -2.34
N ASN A 173 -8.99 -6.41 -3.45
CA ASN A 173 -10.30 -6.72 -4.01
C ASN A 173 -10.10 -7.61 -5.24
N ASN A 174 -10.25 -8.91 -5.02
CA ASN A 174 -10.11 -9.95 -6.04
C ASN A 174 -11.13 -9.80 -7.19
N LYS A 175 -12.33 -9.27 -6.91
CA LYS A 175 -13.39 -9.11 -7.93
C LYS A 175 -13.09 -7.99 -8.90
N ASP A 176 -12.66 -6.85 -8.36
CA ASP A 176 -12.37 -5.66 -9.16
C ASP A 176 -10.91 -5.63 -9.64
N ASN A 177 -10.10 -6.60 -9.23
CA ASN A 177 -8.68 -6.72 -9.53
C ASN A 177 -7.85 -5.51 -9.04
N ILE A 178 -8.14 -5.03 -7.83
CA ILE A 178 -7.54 -3.81 -7.26
C ILE A 178 -6.88 -4.13 -5.93
N LEU A 179 -5.62 -3.69 -5.77
CA LEU A 179 -4.90 -3.63 -4.51
C LEU A 179 -4.87 -2.18 -4.02
N ILE A 180 -5.27 -1.94 -2.78
CA ILE A 180 -5.30 -0.61 -2.15
C ILE A 180 -4.28 -0.60 -1.02
N LEU A 181 -3.19 0.14 -1.21
CA LEU A 181 -2.13 0.29 -0.23
C LEU A 181 -2.57 1.17 0.95
N PRO A 182 -1.93 1.10 2.13
CA PRO A 182 -2.20 1.99 3.27
C PRO A 182 -2.02 3.49 2.97
N THR A 183 -1.29 3.80 1.90
CA THR A 183 -1.10 5.15 1.36
C THR A 183 -2.33 5.67 0.60
N GLY A 184 -3.30 4.80 0.30
CA GLY A 184 -4.44 5.09 -0.57
C GLY A 184 -4.17 4.80 -2.05
N SER A 185 -2.95 4.46 -2.45
CA SER A 185 -2.63 4.12 -3.84
C SER A 185 -3.34 2.85 -4.29
N ARG A 186 -3.86 2.88 -5.52
CA ARG A 186 -4.59 1.78 -6.14
C ARG A 186 -3.73 1.15 -7.22
N LEU A 187 -3.37 -0.12 -7.05
CA LEU A 187 -2.59 -0.92 -7.99
C LEU A 187 -3.44 -2.06 -8.52
N LYS A 188 -3.04 -2.66 -9.64
CA LYS A 188 -3.77 -3.76 -10.26
C LYS A 188 -3.34 -5.10 -9.66
N PHE A 189 -4.22 -5.74 -8.89
CA PHE A 189 -3.88 -6.90 -8.06
C PHE A 189 -3.24 -8.07 -8.84
N SER A 190 -3.67 -8.31 -10.08
CA SER A 190 -3.15 -9.39 -10.93
C SER A 190 -1.68 -9.23 -11.36
N GLU A 191 -1.09 -8.04 -11.21
CA GLU A 191 0.25 -7.75 -11.73
C GLU A 191 1.37 -8.11 -10.75
N SER A 192 1.05 -8.37 -9.47
CA SER A 192 2.03 -8.75 -8.44
C SER A 192 3.21 -7.76 -8.29
N TYR A 193 3.08 -6.56 -8.83
CA TYR A 193 4.08 -5.51 -8.87
C TYR A 193 3.40 -4.15 -9.17
N GLY A 194 3.91 -3.08 -8.59
CA GLY A 194 3.51 -1.72 -8.94
C GLY A 194 4.38 -0.64 -8.28
N LEU A 195 4.14 0.60 -8.66
CA LEU A 195 4.84 1.77 -8.13
C LEU A 195 3.90 2.60 -7.26
N ASP A 196 4.27 2.83 -6.02
CA ASP A 196 3.64 3.75 -5.09
C ASP A 196 4.46 5.03 -4.96
N GLN A 197 3.80 6.18 -5.08
CA GLN A 197 4.44 7.49 -5.04
C GLN A 197 5.18 7.81 -3.72
N TYR A 198 4.80 7.19 -2.60
CA TYR A 198 5.38 7.41 -1.27
C TYR A 198 6.34 6.30 -0.86
N LYS A 199 6.07 5.08 -1.32
CA LYS A 199 6.67 3.83 -0.87
C LYS A 199 7.63 3.22 -1.89
N GLY A 200 7.57 3.65 -3.15
CA GLY A 200 8.42 3.18 -4.25
C GLY A 200 7.90 1.90 -4.90
N GLU A 201 8.79 0.98 -5.23
CA GLU A 201 8.42 -0.32 -5.78
C GLU A 201 7.75 -1.20 -4.75
N VAL A 202 6.64 -1.82 -5.15
CA VAL A 202 5.82 -2.66 -4.30
C VAL A 202 5.60 -3.99 -4.99
N ILE A 203 5.83 -5.09 -4.28
CA ILE A 203 5.55 -6.45 -4.77
C ILE A 203 4.67 -7.22 -3.80
N TRP A 204 3.83 -8.07 -4.35
CA TRP A 204 2.99 -8.99 -3.60
C TRP A 204 2.93 -10.32 -4.33
N ARG A 205 2.62 -11.38 -3.60
CA ARG A 205 2.38 -12.71 -4.17
C ARG A 205 0.88 -12.96 -4.17
N ASN A 206 0.31 -13.21 -5.34
CA ASN A 206 -1.02 -13.80 -5.40
C ASN A 206 -0.83 -15.29 -5.11
N GLU A 207 -0.79 -15.65 -3.83
CA GLU A 207 -1.03 -17.03 -3.47
C GLU A 207 -2.47 -17.30 -3.87
N LYS A 208 -2.65 -17.89 -5.07
CA LYS A 208 -3.90 -18.57 -5.37
C LYS A 208 -4.01 -19.61 -4.26
N SER A 209 -4.82 -19.33 -3.25
CA SER A 209 -5.38 -20.40 -2.45
C SER A 209 -6.08 -21.28 -3.48
N ASP A 210 -5.50 -22.43 -3.78
CA ASP A 210 -6.29 -23.49 -4.36
C ASP A 210 -7.43 -23.66 -3.36
N CYS A 211 -8.64 -23.18 -3.72
CA CYS A 211 -9.88 -23.59 -3.09
C CYS A 211 -10.12 -25.07 -3.41
N SER A 212 -9.10 -25.90 -3.18
CA SER A 212 -9.23 -27.33 -3.07
C SER A 212 -10.15 -27.54 -1.88
N ILE A 213 -11.30 -28.14 -2.16
CA ILE A 213 -12.30 -28.75 -1.26
C ILE A 213 -11.72 -29.54 -0.06
N THR A 214 -10.40 -29.71 0.01
CA THR A 214 -9.66 -30.28 1.14
C THR A 214 -9.33 -29.28 2.26
N VAL A 215 -9.45 -27.97 2.04
CA VAL A 215 -9.23 -26.94 3.06
C VAL A 215 -10.56 -26.28 3.39
N TYR A 216 -11.22 -26.76 4.44
CA TYR A 216 -12.45 -26.17 4.97
C TYR A 216 -12.22 -25.78 6.43
N ASP A 217 -12.72 -24.60 6.81
CA ASP A 217 -12.80 -24.22 8.21
C ASP A 217 -14.00 -24.90 8.86
N VAL A 218 -13.76 -25.63 9.95
CA VAL A 218 -14.80 -26.30 10.71
C VAL A 218 -15.45 -25.30 11.66
N LEU A 219 -16.64 -24.82 11.31
CA LEU A 219 -17.42 -23.92 12.18
C LEU A 219 -17.84 -24.62 13.49
N HIS A 220 -18.13 -25.92 13.43
CA HIS A 220 -18.43 -26.74 14.60
C HIS A 220 -18.17 -28.23 14.32
N ASP A 221 -17.48 -28.90 15.25
CA ASP A 221 -17.26 -30.34 15.26
C ASP A 221 -17.99 -30.93 16.47
N GLY A 222 -19.16 -31.53 16.24
CA GLY A 222 -20.04 -32.02 17.29
C GLY A 222 -21.46 -32.34 16.82
N PRO A 223 -22.31 -32.89 17.72
CA PRO A 223 -23.68 -33.25 17.38
C PRO A 223 -24.52 -32.01 17.06
N ALA A 224 -25.27 -32.09 15.96
CA ALA A 224 -26.22 -31.07 15.53
C ALA A 224 -27.59 -31.72 15.24
N SER A 225 -28.66 -30.96 15.47
CA SER A 225 -30.03 -31.37 15.14
C SER A 225 -30.40 -30.87 13.75
N LEU A 226 -30.84 -31.77 12.86
CA LEU A 226 -31.36 -31.40 11.54
C LEU A 226 -32.88 -31.18 11.62
N VAL A 227 -33.33 -29.97 11.30
CA VAL A 227 -34.74 -29.62 11.16
C VAL A 227 -35.08 -29.49 9.68
N ILE A 228 -36.06 -30.27 9.24
CA ILE A 228 -36.56 -30.24 7.87
C ILE A 228 -37.93 -29.57 7.89
N SER A 229 -38.05 -28.44 7.19
CA SER A 229 -39.31 -27.72 7.02
C SER A 229 -39.81 -27.87 5.59
N LEU A 230 -41.10 -28.19 5.44
CA LEU A 230 -41.78 -28.19 4.14
C LEU A 230 -42.49 -26.86 3.96
N GLY A 231 -41.98 -26.02 3.07
CA GLY A 231 -42.68 -24.81 2.63
C GLY A 231 -43.91 -25.13 1.80
N ARG A 232 -44.80 -24.12 1.61
CA ARG A 232 -46.06 -24.26 0.84
C ARG A 232 -45.88 -24.74 -0.61
N ASN A 233 -44.68 -24.65 -1.17
CA ASN A 233 -44.34 -25.03 -2.54
C ASN A 233 -43.56 -26.36 -2.63
N ASN A 234 -43.69 -27.27 -1.64
CA ASN A 234 -42.85 -28.49 -1.52
C ASN A 234 -41.33 -28.22 -1.45
N HIS A 235 -40.93 -26.96 -1.22
CA HIS A 235 -39.53 -26.62 -1.03
C HIS A 235 -39.10 -27.12 0.35
N LYS A 236 -38.23 -28.12 0.37
CA LYS A 236 -37.62 -28.63 1.61
C LYS A 236 -36.53 -27.66 2.03
N THR A 237 -36.61 -27.16 3.24
CA THR A 237 -35.58 -26.33 3.85
C THR A 237 -34.94 -27.10 4.99
N GLU A 238 -33.64 -27.38 4.83
CA GLU A 238 -32.78 -28.05 5.80
C GLU A 238 -32.08 -26.99 6.66
N THR A 239 -32.31 -27.05 7.97
CA THR A 239 -31.68 -26.19 8.96
C THR A 239 -30.99 -27.05 10.00
N TYR A 240 -29.68 -26.85 10.20
CA TYR A 240 -28.90 -27.49 11.25
C TYR A 240 -28.88 -26.60 12.49
N ILE A 241 -29.22 -27.14 13.65
CA ILE A 241 -29.23 -26.42 14.91
C ILE A 241 -28.18 -27.05 15.82
N VAL A 242 -27.27 -26.22 16.32
CA VAL A 242 -26.28 -26.61 17.32
C VAL A 242 -26.64 -25.90 18.61
N GLU A 243 -26.85 -26.67 19.66
CA GLU A 243 -27.12 -26.17 21.00
C GLU A 243 -26.18 -26.88 21.98
N THR A 244 -25.37 -26.09 22.66
CA THR A 244 -24.45 -26.54 23.71
C THR A 244 -24.64 -25.65 24.94
N THR A 245 -23.96 -25.95 26.04
CA THR A 245 -23.96 -25.12 27.24
C THR A 245 -23.47 -23.69 27.04
N TYR A 246 -22.71 -23.41 25.96
CA TYR A 246 -22.04 -22.12 25.76
C TYR A 246 -22.42 -21.41 24.47
N ILE A 247 -22.86 -22.15 23.45
CA ILE A 247 -23.21 -21.61 22.13
C ILE A 247 -24.51 -22.24 21.61
N ALA A 248 -25.35 -21.42 21.00
CA ALA A 248 -26.53 -21.84 20.26
C ALA A 248 -26.58 -21.09 18.93
N PHE A 249 -26.62 -21.82 17.82
CA PHE A 249 -26.74 -21.23 16.48
C PHE A 249 -27.45 -22.17 15.52
N ALA A 250 -27.99 -21.61 14.44
CA ALA A 250 -28.66 -22.36 13.38
C ALA A 250 -28.08 -22.03 12.00
N LEU A 251 -27.81 -23.05 11.20
CA LEU A 251 -27.29 -22.94 9.83
C LEU A 251 -28.35 -23.42 8.85
N LYS A 252 -28.79 -22.54 7.97
CA LYS A 252 -29.64 -22.90 6.85
C LYS A 252 -28.79 -23.18 5.63
N LYS A 253 -29.01 -24.32 4.97
CA LYS A 253 -28.38 -24.58 3.67
C LYS A 253 -28.99 -23.64 2.62
N ILE A 254 -28.14 -22.80 2.01
CA ILE A 254 -28.53 -21.95 0.89
C ILE A 254 -27.89 -22.53 -0.36
N SER A 255 -28.70 -22.92 -1.35
CA SER A 255 -28.20 -23.31 -2.67
C SER A 255 -27.88 -22.04 -3.47
N MET A 256 -26.72 -21.44 -3.21
CA MET A 256 -26.15 -20.47 -4.13
C MET A 256 -25.13 -21.20 -5.00
N THR A 257 -25.45 -21.39 -6.28
CA THR A 257 -24.45 -21.71 -7.29
C THR A 257 -23.61 -20.46 -7.50
N PHE A 258 -22.41 -20.45 -6.94
CA PHE A 258 -21.39 -19.48 -7.34
C PHE A 258 -20.87 -19.92 -8.72
N ALA A 259 -21.22 -19.14 -9.75
CA ALA A 259 -20.65 -19.22 -11.09
C ALA A 259 -19.42 -18.32 -11.17
#